data_AF-A0A7X1XX76-F1
#
_entry.id   AF-A0A7X1XX76-F1
#
_cell.length_a   1.000
_cell.length_b   1.000
_cell.length_c   1.000
_cell.angle_alpha   90.00
_cell.angle_beta   90.00
_cell.angle_gamma   90.00
#
_symmetry.space_group_name_H-M   'P 1'
#
loop_
_entity.id
_entity.type
_entity.pdbx_description
1 polymer ?
#
loop_
_entity_poly.entity_id
_entity_poly.type
_entity_poly.pdbx_seq_one_letter_code
_entity_poly.pdbx_strand_id
1 'polypeptide(L)'
;MNHLDPNALFTLGDFKNDLVKLLTAFPSIYMCEQTAEGVYVVQLDKETNLVVDDKQALTIKLDDFKASVKPSRDGGILEIRFRSVALDVYGTNDTATVVLPEGKGLVYREGQKVVMVFGAHASIEGGMTTLLKKAISKVVKWRKGELTFKPN
;
A
#
# COMPACT_ATOMS: atom_id res chain seq x y z
N MET A 1 -19.14 -6.63 24.79
CA MET A 1 -19.03 -6.03 23.45
C MET A 1 -17.83 -5.12 23.48
N ASN A 2 -16.72 -5.50 22.85
CA ASN A 2 -15.58 -4.61 22.74
C ASN A 2 -15.95 -3.55 21.70
N HIS A 3 -16.02 -2.29 22.13
CA HIS A 3 -16.19 -1.18 21.22
C HIS A 3 -14.97 -1.11 20.31
N LEU A 4 -15.21 -1.07 18.99
CA LEU A 4 -14.18 -0.82 17.99
C LEU A 4 -13.53 0.54 18.28
N ASP A 5 -12.20 0.63 18.25
CA ASP A 5 -11.50 1.91 18.39
C ASP A 5 -11.86 2.83 17.21
N PRO A 6 -12.53 3.98 17.45
CA PRO A 6 -12.90 4.91 16.40
C PRO A 6 -11.70 5.39 15.58
N ASN A 7 -10.52 5.59 16.20
CA ASN A 7 -9.34 6.11 15.52
C ASN A 7 -8.81 5.13 14.47
N ALA A 8 -8.85 3.82 14.75
CA ALA A 8 -8.46 2.78 13.81
C ALA A 8 -9.41 2.74 12.61
N LEU A 9 -10.72 2.90 12.85
CA LEU A 9 -11.72 2.94 11.78
C LEU A 9 -11.56 4.17 10.86
N PHE A 10 -11.29 5.36 11.43
CA PHE A 10 -11.02 6.56 10.65
C PHE A 10 -9.74 6.42 9.83
N THR A 11 -8.65 5.94 10.45
CA THR A 11 -7.37 5.70 9.78
C THR A 11 -7.54 4.77 8.57
N LEU A 12 -8.30 3.68 8.72
CA LEU A 12 -8.61 2.78 7.61
C LEU A 12 -9.50 3.39 6.53
N GLY A 13 -10.45 4.23 6.92
CA GLY A 13 -11.29 4.98 6.00
C GLY A 13 -10.47 5.92 5.11
N ASP A 14 -9.61 6.73 5.73
CA ASP A 14 -8.70 7.64 5.03
C ASP A 14 -7.72 6.87 4.16
N PHE A 15 -7.15 5.81 4.72
CA PHE A 15 -6.24 4.92 4.04
C PHE A 15 -6.85 4.35 2.74
N LYS A 16 -8.06 3.80 2.85
CA LYS A 16 -8.81 3.27 1.70
C LYS A 16 -9.06 4.36 0.66
N ASN A 17 -9.48 5.54 1.09
CA ASN A 17 -9.74 6.66 0.18
C ASN A 17 -8.47 7.05 -0.60
N ASP A 18 -7.33 7.10 0.06
CA ASP A 18 -6.06 7.43 -0.58
C ASP A 18 -5.58 6.33 -1.51
N LEU A 19 -5.75 5.06 -1.14
CA LEU A 19 -5.46 3.93 -2.01
C LEU A 19 -6.32 3.97 -3.28
N VAL A 20 -7.63 4.22 -3.15
CA VAL A 20 -8.53 4.36 -4.31
C VAL A 20 -8.06 5.49 -5.22
N LYS A 21 -7.76 6.67 -4.66
CA LYS A 21 -7.26 7.82 -5.43
C LYS A 21 -5.97 7.49 -6.18
N LEU A 22 -5.04 6.79 -5.53
CA LEU A 22 -3.80 6.36 -6.17
C LEU A 22 -4.09 5.35 -7.30
N LEU A 23 -4.89 4.33 -7.03
CA LEU A 23 -5.22 3.31 -8.01
C LEU A 23 -5.96 3.87 -9.21
N THR A 24 -6.76 4.93 -9.06
CA THR A 24 -7.47 5.57 -10.19
C THR A 24 -6.61 6.58 -10.94
N ALA A 25 -5.78 7.36 -10.24
CA ALA A 25 -5.05 8.49 -10.83
C ALA A 25 -3.88 8.11 -11.74
N PHE A 26 -3.30 6.91 -11.58
CA PHE A 26 -2.10 6.50 -12.30
C PHE A 26 -2.37 5.35 -13.29
N PRO A 27 -1.77 5.35 -14.49
CA PRO A 27 -1.92 4.26 -15.46
C PRO A 27 -1.13 2.99 -15.09
N SER A 28 0.02 3.14 -14.43
CA SER A 28 0.85 1.99 -14.01
C SER A 28 0.95 1.97 -12.49
N ILE A 29 0.62 0.84 -11.87
CA ILE A 29 0.70 0.65 -10.42
C ILE A 29 1.78 -0.37 -10.11
N TYR A 30 2.59 -0.13 -9.09
CA TYR A 30 3.62 -1.01 -8.61
C TYR A 30 3.34 -1.35 -7.15
N MET A 31 3.36 -2.64 -6.80
CA MET A 31 3.36 -3.04 -5.41
C MET A 31 4.75 -3.53 -5.03
N CYS A 32 5.25 -3.03 -3.90
CA CYS A 32 6.54 -3.40 -3.38
C CYS A 32 6.36 -4.00 -2.00
N GLU A 33 7.04 -5.10 -1.76
CA GLU A 33 7.23 -5.66 -0.44
C GLU A 33 8.71 -5.59 -0.11
N GLN A 34 9.06 -4.91 0.99
CA GLN A 34 10.41 -4.85 1.51
C GLN A 34 10.47 -5.55 2.87
N THR A 35 11.38 -6.52 2.96
CA THR A 35 11.75 -7.22 4.19
C THR A 35 13.26 -7.09 4.41
N ALA A 36 13.80 -7.76 5.43
CA ALA A 36 15.25 -7.83 5.63
C ALA A 36 15.98 -8.59 4.51
N GLU A 37 15.30 -9.53 3.86
CA GLU A 37 15.84 -10.42 2.83
C GLU A 37 15.88 -9.78 1.44
N GLY A 38 15.07 -8.75 1.19
CA GLY A 38 15.07 -8.08 -0.10
C GLY A 38 13.84 -7.22 -0.37
N VAL A 39 13.70 -6.86 -1.64
CA VAL A 39 12.53 -6.13 -2.14
C VAL A 39 11.93 -6.90 -3.31
N TYR A 40 10.67 -7.26 -3.17
CA TYR A 40 9.86 -7.82 -4.22
C TYR A 40 9.00 -6.74 -4.83
N VAL A 41 8.84 -6.76 -6.15
CA VAL A 41 8.05 -5.80 -6.89
C VAL A 41 7.15 -6.52 -7.88
N VAL A 42 5.91 -6.08 -7.98
CA VAL A 42 5.00 -6.42 -9.07
C VAL A 42 4.47 -5.14 -9.72
N GLN A 43 4.23 -5.21 -11.02
CA GLN A 43 3.60 -4.16 -11.80
C GLN A 43 2.20 -4.60 -12.19
N LEU A 44 1.25 -3.68 -12.10
CA LEU A 44 -0.08 -3.73 -12.69
C LEU A 44 -0.14 -2.64 -13.75
N ASP A 45 -0.34 -3.03 -15.00
CA ASP A 45 -0.57 -2.11 -16.09
C ASP A 45 -2.08 -1.95 -16.33
N LYS A 46 -2.60 -0.74 -16.15
CA LYS A 46 -4.03 -0.47 -16.33
C LYS A 46 -4.40 -0.14 -17.76
N GLU A 47 -3.43 0.14 -18.65
CA GLU A 47 -3.74 0.32 -20.08
C GLU A 47 -4.26 -0.98 -20.69
N THR A 48 -3.78 -2.13 -20.19
CA THR A 48 -4.29 -3.47 -20.55
C THR A 48 -5.56 -3.90 -19.80
N ASN A 49 -5.98 -3.10 -18.80
CA ASN A 49 -7.36 -2.93 -18.31
C ASN A 49 -8.04 -4.08 -17.51
N LEU A 50 -8.52 -3.76 -16.28
CA LEU A 50 -9.91 -3.99 -15.83
C LEU A 50 -10.21 -3.48 -14.40
N VAL A 51 -11.04 -2.43 -14.24
CA VAL A 51 -11.89 -2.24 -13.02
C VAL A 51 -13.25 -1.66 -13.36
N VAL A 52 -14.31 -2.28 -12.84
CA VAL A 52 -15.65 -1.69 -12.65
C VAL A 52 -16.24 -2.25 -11.34
N ASP A 53 -16.82 -1.41 -10.46
CA ASP A 53 -17.76 -1.87 -9.41
C ASP A 53 -18.75 -0.78 -8.92
N ASP A 54 -19.88 -1.22 -8.37
CA ASP A 54 -21.16 -0.52 -8.08
C ASP A 54 -21.82 -1.01 -6.75
N LYS A 55 -21.13 -0.99 -5.57
CA LYS A 55 -21.78 -1.07 -4.23
C LYS A 55 -20.87 -0.93 -2.99
N GLN A 56 -21.50 -0.72 -1.82
CA GLN A 56 -20.88 -0.76 -0.48
C GLN A 56 -20.31 -2.16 -0.16
N ALA A 57 -19.24 -2.21 0.66
CA ALA A 57 -18.21 -3.28 0.70
C ALA A 57 -17.24 -3.24 -0.50
N LEU A 58 -16.79 -2.00 -0.80
CA LEU A 58 -15.88 -1.61 -1.87
C LEU A 58 -14.78 -2.66 -2.09
N THR A 59 -14.96 -3.45 -3.14
CA THR A 59 -14.03 -4.47 -3.59
C THR A 59 -13.41 -3.95 -4.88
N ILE A 60 -12.18 -3.47 -4.83
CA ILE A 60 -11.46 -3.10 -6.06
C ILE A 60 -10.86 -4.39 -6.59
N LYS A 61 -11.29 -4.82 -7.78
CA LYS A 61 -10.73 -5.97 -8.49
C LYS A 61 -10.03 -5.50 -9.77
N LEU A 62 -8.71 -5.69 -9.84
CA LEU A 62 -7.83 -5.47 -11.00
C LEU A 62 -7.13 -6.80 -11.31
N ASP A 63 -7.72 -7.67 -12.14
CA ASP A 63 -7.15 -9.00 -12.44
C ASP A 63 -6.79 -9.81 -11.17
N ASP A 64 -5.50 -9.99 -10.84
CA ASP A 64 -4.98 -10.62 -9.62
C ASP A 64 -5.15 -9.78 -8.33
N PHE A 65 -5.44 -8.49 -8.45
CA PHE A 65 -5.53 -7.56 -7.33
C PHE A 65 -6.94 -7.52 -6.75
N LYS A 66 -7.03 -7.69 -5.43
CA LYS A 66 -8.23 -7.46 -4.63
C LYS A 66 -7.88 -6.62 -3.41
N ALA A 67 -8.59 -5.52 -3.18
CA ALA A 67 -8.59 -4.77 -1.92
C ALA A 67 -9.92 -4.93 -1.18
N SER A 68 -9.92 -5.30 0.11
CA SER A 68 -11.14 -5.32 0.96
C SER A 68 -10.85 -4.99 2.42
N VAL A 69 -11.78 -4.32 3.12
CA VAL A 69 -11.68 -3.97 4.55
C VAL A 69 -12.51 -4.95 5.38
N LYS A 70 -11.90 -5.62 6.36
CA LYS A 70 -12.57 -6.56 7.28
C LYS A 70 -12.52 -6.06 8.73
N PRO A 71 -13.56 -6.28 9.54
CA PRO A 71 -13.49 -6.03 10.99
C PRO A 71 -12.49 -6.96 11.70
N SER A 72 -11.75 -6.45 12.70
CA SER A 72 -10.82 -7.20 13.57
C SER A 72 -10.95 -6.74 15.04
N ARG A 73 -10.36 -7.50 15.97
CA ARG A 73 -10.37 -7.21 17.42
C ARG A 73 -9.54 -5.98 17.79
N ASP A 74 -8.52 -5.67 17.00
CA ASP A 74 -7.52 -4.63 17.26
C ASP A 74 -7.55 -3.49 16.21
N GLY A 75 -8.55 -3.49 15.32
CA GLY A 75 -8.66 -2.55 14.21
C GLY A 75 -9.48 -3.14 13.06
N GLY A 76 -9.31 -2.63 11.86
CA GLY A 76 -9.77 -3.30 10.64
C GLY A 76 -8.58 -3.76 9.79
N ILE A 77 -8.78 -4.83 9.06
CA ILE A 77 -7.78 -5.45 8.21
C ILE A 77 -8.01 -4.97 6.79
N LEU A 78 -6.96 -4.45 6.16
CA LEU A 78 -6.96 -4.24 4.72
C LEU A 78 -6.29 -5.46 4.06
N GLU A 79 -7.06 -6.22 3.30
CA GLU A 79 -6.53 -7.33 2.51
C GLU A 79 -6.14 -6.84 1.12
N ILE A 80 -4.87 -6.95 0.71
CA ILE A 80 -4.37 -6.62 -0.65
C ILE A 80 -3.70 -7.85 -1.28
N ARG A 81 -4.30 -8.52 -2.26
CA ARG A 81 -3.73 -9.80 -2.74
C ARG A 81 -2.68 -9.66 -3.85
N PHE A 82 -1.42 -9.56 -3.44
CA PHE A 82 -0.22 -10.05 -4.16
C PHE A 82 0.40 -11.16 -3.30
N ARG A 83 0.48 -12.41 -3.79
CA ARG A 83 0.89 -13.59 -2.98
C ARG A 83 0.24 -13.70 -1.58
N SER A 84 -0.98 -13.19 -1.42
CA SER A 84 -1.74 -13.13 -0.14
C SER A 84 -1.18 -12.19 0.95
N VAL A 85 -0.79 -10.96 0.59
CA VAL A 85 -0.53 -9.91 1.59
C VAL A 85 -1.83 -9.48 2.30
N ALA A 86 -1.94 -9.77 3.60
CA ALA A 86 -2.85 -9.07 4.50
C ALA A 86 -2.06 -7.96 5.20
N LEU A 87 -2.67 -6.81 5.47
CA LEU A 87 -2.07 -5.72 6.22
C LEU A 87 -2.95 -5.36 7.40
N ASP A 88 -2.37 -5.43 8.59
CA ASP A 88 -2.97 -4.89 9.80
C ASP A 88 -2.57 -3.41 9.97
N VAL A 89 -3.56 -2.51 10.00
CA VAL A 89 -3.34 -1.06 10.16
C VAL A 89 -3.84 -0.64 11.54
N TYR A 90 -2.89 -0.38 12.44
CA TYR A 90 -3.18 -0.06 13.85
C TYR A 90 -3.22 1.45 14.14
N GLY A 91 -2.71 2.30 13.24
CA GLY A 91 -2.74 3.75 13.39
C GLY A 91 -1.95 4.52 12.33
N THR A 92 -2.04 5.85 12.36
CA THR A 92 -1.41 6.74 11.37
C THR A 92 0.11 6.61 11.30
N ASN A 93 0.76 6.23 12.39
CA ASN A 93 2.23 6.05 12.48
C ASN A 93 2.76 4.86 11.67
N ASP A 94 1.90 3.94 11.25
CA ASP A 94 2.27 2.79 10.42
C ASP A 94 2.00 3.05 8.93
N THR A 95 1.66 4.29 8.56
CA THR A 95 1.37 4.69 7.18
C THR A 95 2.12 5.97 6.81
N ALA A 96 2.58 6.07 5.57
CA ALA A 96 3.21 7.28 5.04
C ALA A 96 2.93 7.44 3.55
N THR A 97 3.08 8.66 3.05
CA THR A 97 3.04 8.95 1.62
C THR A 97 4.41 9.41 1.16
N VAL A 98 4.83 8.89 0.01
CA VAL A 98 6.01 9.35 -0.71
C VAL A 98 5.60 9.96 -2.05
N VAL A 99 6.21 11.09 -2.39
CA VAL A 99 6.05 11.73 -3.71
C VAL A 99 7.41 11.78 -4.40
N LEU A 100 7.41 11.41 -5.67
CA LEU A 100 8.53 11.43 -6.59
C LEU A 100 8.11 12.07 -7.93
N PRO A 101 9.05 12.56 -8.75
CA PRO A 101 8.74 13.00 -10.11
C PRO A 101 8.03 11.93 -10.96
N GLU A 102 8.35 10.66 -10.71
CA GLU A 102 7.83 9.52 -11.47
C GLU A 102 6.44 9.08 -10.99
N GLY A 103 6.01 9.51 -9.79
CA GLY A 103 4.72 9.12 -9.23
C GLY A 103 4.56 9.29 -7.73
N LYS A 104 3.50 8.70 -7.19
CA LYS A 104 3.14 8.75 -5.76
C LYS A 104 3.08 7.35 -5.17
N GLY A 105 3.62 7.18 -3.97
CA GLY A 105 3.55 5.94 -3.20
C GLY A 105 2.81 6.11 -1.88
N LEU A 106 2.02 5.12 -1.51
CA LEU A 106 1.51 4.93 -0.17
C LEU A 106 2.28 3.76 0.45
N VAL A 107 2.86 3.98 1.63
CA VAL A 107 3.77 3.06 2.29
C VAL A 107 3.18 2.66 3.64
N TYR A 108 3.30 1.39 3.98
CA TYR A 108 2.75 0.79 5.21
C TYR A 108 3.81 -0.03 5.91
N ARG A 109 3.77 -0.01 7.23
CA ARG A 109 4.52 -0.92 8.08
C ARG A 109 3.61 -1.98 8.67
N GLU A 110 4.04 -3.22 8.57
CA GLU A 110 3.45 -4.36 9.28
C GLU A 110 4.59 -5.10 10.01
N GLY A 111 4.77 -4.85 11.30
CA GLY A 111 5.88 -5.43 12.06
C GLY A 111 7.26 -5.08 11.44
N GLN A 112 7.97 -6.09 10.94
CA GLN A 112 9.27 -5.97 10.24
C GLN A 112 9.14 -6.06 8.72
N LYS A 113 7.97 -5.69 8.19
CA LYS A 113 7.68 -5.68 6.77
C LYS A 113 7.18 -4.31 6.37
N VAL A 114 7.56 -3.90 5.16
CA VAL A 114 7.05 -2.67 4.56
C VAL A 114 6.41 -3.00 3.24
N VAL A 115 5.19 -2.52 3.04
CA VAL A 115 4.48 -2.63 1.77
C VAL A 115 4.30 -1.24 1.20
N MET A 116 4.53 -1.07 -0.09
CA MET A 116 4.24 0.17 -0.79
C MET A 116 3.38 -0.11 -2.00
N VAL A 117 2.33 0.69 -2.21
CA VAL A 117 1.61 0.78 -3.49
C VAL A 117 2.01 2.11 -4.13
N PHE A 118 2.63 2.04 -5.30
CA PHE A 118 3.19 3.18 -6.02
C PHE A 118 2.50 3.34 -7.38
N GLY A 119 1.83 4.46 -7.60
CA GLY A 119 1.28 4.82 -8.90
C GLY A 119 2.29 5.67 -9.67
N ALA A 120 2.68 5.21 -10.86
CA ALA A 120 3.60 5.92 -11.75
C ALA A 120 2.85 6.62 -12.89
N HIS A 121 3.37 7.77 -13.33
CA HIS A 121 2.79 8.53 -14.45
C HIS A 121 2.94 7.80 -15.80
N ALA A 122 3.90 6.90 -15.92
CA ALA A 122 4.16 6.04 -17.07
C ALA A 122 4.81 4.73 -16.60
N SER A 123 4.76 3.70 -17.45
CA SER A 123 5.46 2.43 -17.21
C SER A 123 6.98 2.65 -17.06
N ILE A 124 7.58 2.03 -16.05
CA ILE A 124 9.00 2.12 -15.73
C ILE A 124 9.76 1.05 -16.53
N GLU A 125 10.33 1.44 -17.67
CA GLU A 125 11.00 0.52 -18.61
C GLU A 125 12.42 0.07 -18.19
N GLY A 126 12.87 0.42 -16.97
CA GLY A 126 14.15 -0.01 -16.43
C GLY A 126 14.44 0.57 -15.04
N GLY A 127 15.25 -0.13 -14.23
CA GLY A 127 15.65 0.36 -12.90
C GLY A 127 14.52 0.45 -11.86
N MET A 128 13.37 -0.19 -12.13
CA MET A 128 12.17 -0.22 -11.28
C MET A 128 12.49 -0.50 -9.80
N THR A 129 13.22 -1.58 -9.52
CA THR A 129 13.61 -1.93 -8.14
C THR A 129 14.43 -0.84 -7.46
N THR A 130 15.30 -0.15 -8.20
CA THR A 130 16.13 0.95 -7.67
C THR A 130 15.27 2.16 -7.33
N LEU A 131 14.35 2.54 -8.22
CA LEU A 131 13.43 3.64 -8.01
C LEU A 131 12.52 3.39 -6.81
N LEU A 132 11.94 2.19 -6.72
CA LEU A 132 11.01 1.85 -5.65
C LEU A 132 11.71 1.69 -4.30
N LYS A 133 12.95 1.16 -4.28
CA LYS A 133 13.81 1.21 -3.08
C LYS A 133 14.09 2.64 -2.64
N LYS A 134 14.40 3.54 -3.59
CA LYS A 134 14.60 4.96 -3.29
C LYS A 134 13.33 5.59 -2.73
N ALA A 135 12.16 5.26 -3.27
CA ALA A 135 10.87 5.72 -2.75
C ALA A 135 10.67 5.28 -1.29
N ILE A 136 10.79 3.98 -0.99
CA ILE A 136 10.61 3.43 0.35
C ILE A 136 11.61 4.05 1.34
N SER A 137 12.87 4.22 0.93
CA SER A 137 13.94 4.77 1.79
C SER A 137 13.70 6.20 2.28
N LYS A 138 12.81 6.96 1.63
CA LYS A 138 12.43 8.30 2.10
C LYS A 138 11.65 8.27 3.41
N VAL A 139 10.82 7.25 3.59
CA VAL A 139 9.91 7.11 4.74
C VAL A 139 10.33 5.99 5.68
N VAL A 140 11.16 5.05 5.21
CA VAL A 140 11.61 3.89 5.97
C VAL A 140 13.13 3.85 6.05
N LYS A 141 13.66 3.57 7.25
CA LYS A 141 15.08 3.30 7.47
C LYS A 141 15.27 1.98 8.20
N TRP A 142 16.15 1.16 7.65
CA TRP A 142 16.67 -0.04 8.31
C TRP A 142 18.01 0.29 8.96
N ARG A 143 18.14 0.08 10.27
CA ARG A 143 19.39 0.29 11.01
C ARG A 143 19.63 -0.89 11.95
N LYS A 144 20.72 -1.63 11.73
CA LYS A 144 21.13 -2.77 12.59
C LYS A 144 20.01 -3.80 12.84
N GLY A 145 19.17 -4.07 11.84
CA GLY A 145 18.04 -5.00 11.95
C GLY A 145 16.75 -4.39 12.51
N GLU A 146 16.77 -3.11 12.89
CA GLU A 146 15.60 -2.38 13.35
C GLU A 146 14.99 -1.52 12.24
N LEU A 147 13.67 -1.62 12.10
CA LEU A 147 12.86 -0.84 11.18
C LEU A 147 12.37 0.46 11.84
N THR A 148 12.90 1.59 11.39
CA THR A 148 12.39 2.93 11.74
C THR A 148 11.48 3.43 10.63
N PHE A 149 10.22 3.63 10.96
CA PHE A 149 9.23 4.25 10.08
C PHE A 149 9.09 5.72 10.45
N LYS A 150 9.27 6.61 9.48
CA LYS A 150 9.07 8.04 9.66
C LYS A 150 7.64 8.33 9.22
N PRO A 151 6.70 8.54 10.16
CA PRO A 151 5.45 9.19 9.81
C PRO A 151 5.76 10.60 9.28
N ASN A 152 4.93 11.06 8.34
CA ASN A 152 4.95 12.45 7.89
C ASN A 152 4.43 13.38 8.98
#